data_AF-A0A923XWY8-F1
#
_entry.id   AF-A0A923XWY8-F1
#
_cell.length_a   1.000
_cell.length_b   1.000
_cell.length_c   1.000
_cell.angle_alpha   90.00
_cell.angle_beta   90.00
_cell.angle_gamma   90.00
#
_symmetry.space_group_name_H-M   'P 1'
#
loop_
_entity.id
_entity.type
_entity.pdbx_description
1 polymer ?
#
loop_
_entity_poly.entity_id
_entity_poly.type
_entity_poly.pdbx_seq_one_letter_code
_entity_poly.pdbx_strand_id
1 'polypeptide(L)'
;MLAVFGLDPAPVLVDMVVVDSDRLTGFSDPATVSTGPGDAIIMIDNSHANAGQGYHQSTLVQLSGGQLLAIDTTRMLDLLVCGWRLGQHLTISPDTTVSPPWPLTVRVTETVMVYGDCGDDPQPMPADRSYAVTYARNPATGACRITKGNWSALDAVNVERY
;
A
#
# COMPACT_ATOMS: atom_id res chain seq x y z
N MET A 1 -2.98 14.62 6.08
CA MET A 1 -4.45 14.65 6.00
C MET A 1 -4.92 14.58 4.55
N LEU A 2 -6.02 13.88 4.30
CA LEU A 2 -6.73 13.78 3.02
C LEU A 2 -8.17 14.30 3.20
N ALA A 3 -8.69 15.07 2.25
CA ALA A 3 -10.03 15.65 2.32
C ALA A 3 -10.74 15.59 0.96
N VAL A 4 -12.07 15.44 1.01
CA VAL A 4 -12.96 15.51 -0.14
C VAL A 4 -13.76 16.80 -0.07
N PHE A 5 -13.83 17.50 -1.19
CA PHE A 5 -14.65 18.71 -1.34
C PHE A 5 -15.70 18.50 -2.42
N GLY A 6 -16.94 18.90 -2.13
CA GLY A 6 -17.96 19.12 -3.14
C GLY A 6 -17.81 20.54 -3.68
N LEU A 7 -17.79 20.72 -5.00
CA LEU A 7 -17.41 22.01 -5.60
C LEU A 7 -18.61 22.91 -5.95
N ASP A 8 -19.80 22.33 -6.13
CA ASP A 8 -20.99 23.05 -6.62
C ASP A 8 -22.08 23.17 -5.54
N PRO A 9 -22.76 24.34 -5.44
CA PRO A 9 -22.48 25.60 -6.13
C PRO A 9 -21.28 26.37 -5.54
N ALA A 10 -20.70 25.88 -4.44
CA ALA A 10 -19.50 26.41 -3.82
C ALA A 10 -18.73 25.29 -3.10
N PRO A 11 -17.40 25.41 -2.95
CA PRO A 11 -16.59 24.42 -2.24
C PRO A 11 -17.06 24.20 -0.80
N VAL A 12 -17.44 22.96 -0.47
CA VAL A 12 -17.76 22.52 0.89
C VAL A 12 -16.92 21.30 1.24
N LEU A 13 -16.37 21.27 2.45
CA LEU A 13 -15.72 20.08 2.99
C LEU A 13 -16.78 19.00 3.19
N VAL A 14 -16.65 17.89 2.48
CA VAL A 14 -17.56 16.73 2.57
C VAL A 14 -17.05 15.78 3.64
N ASP A 15 -15.76 15.46 3.60
CA ASP A 15 -15.14 14.54 4.54
C ASP A 15 -13.62 14.74 4.63
N MET A 16 -13.01 14.29 5.73
CA MET A 16 -11.57 14.28 5.93
C MET A 16 -11.09 13.12 6.80
N VAL A 17 -9.90 12.62 6.50
CA VAL A 17 -9.23 11.57 7.27
C VAL A 17 -7.74 11.88 7.42
N VAL A 18 -7.18 11.56 8.58
CA VAL A 18 -5.73 11.67 8.86
C VAL A 18 -5.05 10.42 8.29
N VAL A 19 -4.03 10.63 7.46
CA VAL A 19 -3.33 9.58 6.68
C VAL A 19 -1.81 9.77 6.67
N ASP A 20 -1.36 10.88 7.24
CA ASP A 20 0.03 11.18 7.52
C ASP A 20 0.48 10.35 8.72
N SER A 21 1.41 9.44 8.48
CA SER A 21 1.96 8.55 9.50
C SER A 21 3.48 8.62 9.59
N ASP A 22 4.13 9.39 8.71
CA ASP A 22 5.59 9.46 8.62
C ASP A 22 6.09 10.81 8.06
N ARG A 23 7.40 10.93 7.82
CA ARG A 23 8.10 12.17 7.46
C ARG A 23 7.69 12.74 6.10
N LEU A 24 7.60 11.88 5.09
CA LEU A 24 7.16 12.25 3.74
C LEU A 24 5.82 11.59 3.48
N THR A 25 4.83 12.35 3.02
CA THR A 25 3.49 11.85 2.70
C THR A 25 3.06 12.35 1.33
N GLY A 26 2.51 11.49 0.49
CA GLY A 26 2.02 11.84 -0.84
C GLY A 26 1.05 10.80 -1.40
N PHE A 27 0.49 11.08 -2.56
CA PHE A 27 -0.26 10.06 -3.31
C PHE A 27 0.72 9.06 -3.94
N SER A 28 0.30 7.80 -4.01
CA SER A 28 0.97 6.80 -4.83
C SER A 28 0.82 7.09 -6.32
N ASP A 29 1.53 6.33 -7.16
CA ASP A 29 1.29 6.27 -8.60
C ASP A 29 0.87 4.84 -9.01
N PRO A 30 -0.40 4.61 -9.43
CA PRO A 30 -1.48 5.59 -9.52
C PRO A 30 -2.02 6.00 -8.14
N ALA A 31 -2.51 7.24 -8.03
CA ALA A 31 -3.07 7.78 -6.79
C ALA A 31 -4.42 7.12 -6.41
N THR A 32 -5.16 6.65 -7.41
CA THR A 32 -6.50 6.12 -7.25
C THR A 32 -6.75 4.92 -8.15
N VAL A 33 -7.48 3.94 -7.65
CA VAL A 33 -7.99 2.78 -8.40
C VAL A 33 -9.50 2.72 -8.24
N SER A 34 -10.24 2.77 -9.35
CA SER A 34 -11.70 2.65 -9.31
C SER A 34 -12.12 1.26 -8.85
N THR A 35 -13.12 1.20 -7.99
CA THR A 35 -13.80 -0.05 -7.57
C THR A 35 -15.22 -0.14 -8.13
N GLY A 36 -15.62 0.81 -8.97
CA GLY A 36 -16.97 0.94 -9.51
C GLY A 36 -17.38 2.40 -9.73
N PRO A 37 -18.59 2.66 -10.25
CA PRO A 37 -19.08 4.01 -10.47
C PRO A 37 -19.12 4.85 -9.19
N GLY A 38 -18.33 5.93 -9.14
CA GLY A 38 -18.27 6.84 -7.98
C GLY A 38 -17.53 6.27 -6.76
N ASP A 39 -16.94 5.08 -6.88
CA ASP A 39 -16.18 4.42 -5.81
C ASP A 39 -14.72 4.21 -6.23
N ALA A 40 -13.80 4.46 -5.31
CA ALA A 40 -12.37 4.24 -5.55
C ALA A 40 -11.63 3.88 -4.26
N ILE A 41 -10.46 3.27 -4.42
CA ILE A 41 -9.42 3.28 -3.39
C ILE A 41 -8.40 4.34 -3.78
N ILE A 42 -8.10 5.21 -2.82
CA ILE A 42 -7.03 6.19 -2.86
C ILE A 42 -5.85 5.61 -2.11
N MET A 43 -4.65 5.73 -2.67
CA MET A 43 -3.42 5.25 -2.05
C MET A 43 -2.57 6.43 -1.62
N ILE A 44 -2.20 6.41 -0.34
CA ILE A 44 -1.35 7.41 0.28
C ILE A 44 -0.07 6.73 0.75
N ASP A 45 1.04 7.10 0.13
CA ASP A 45 2.36 6.63 0.52
C ASP A 45 2.98 7.55 1.55
N ASN A 46 3.54 6.93 2.58
CA ASN A 46 4.37 7.56 3.57
C ASN A 46 5.77 6.94 3.52
N SER A 47 6.81 7.73 3.72
CA SER A 47 8.17 7.19 3.79
C SER A 47 9.16 8.02 4.60
N HIS A 48 10.20 7.34 5.07
CA HIS A 48 11.44 7.95 5.52
C HIS A 48 12.62 7.01 5.24
N ALA A 49 13.83 7.55 5.25
CA ALA A 49 15.04 6.75 5.06
C ALA A 49 16.14 7.17 6.04
N ASN A 50 16.96 6.19 6.43
CA ASN A 50 18.09 6.33 7.35
C ASN A 50 19.14 5.26 6.99
N ALA A 51 20.41 5.67 6.87
CA ALA A 51 21.56 4.75 6.80
C ALA A 51 21.39 3.50 5.91
N GLY A 52 20.87 3.67 4.68
CA GLY A 52 20.66 2.56 3.73
C GLY A 52 19.37 1.79 3.91
N GLN A 53 18.50 2.17 4.85
CA GLN A 53 17.16 1.63 5.04
C GLN A 53 16.12 2.64 4.55
N GLY A 54 15.12 2.17 3.81
CA GLY A 54 13.94 2.91 3.39
C GLY A 54 12.71 2.27 4.00
N TYR A 55 11.95 3.03 4.78
CA TYR A 55 10.70 2.57 5.36
C TYR A 55 9.55 3.21 4.59
N HIS A 56 8.65 2.35 4.10
CA HIS A 56 7.53 2.76 3.28
C HIS A 56 6.23 2.26 3.90
N GLN A 57 5.18 3.08 3.86
CA GLN A 57 3.85 2.67 4.28
C GLN A 57 2.84 3.13 3.24
N SER A 58 2.04 2.21 2.72
CA SER A 58 0.93 2.55 1.82
C SER A 58 -0.38 2.42 2.60
N THR A 59 -1.07 3.53 2.81
CA THR A 59 -2.41 3.55 3.40
C THR A 59 -3.45 3.53 2.29
N LEU A 60 -4.34 2.53 2.36
CA LEU A 60 -5.48 2.43 1.47
C LEU A 60 -6.66 3.17 2.09
N VAL A 61 -7.24 4.11 1.35
CA VAL A 61 -8.41 4.88 1.75
C VAL A 61 -9.53 4.62 0.77
N GLN A 62 -10.63 4.07 1.25
CA GLN A 62 -11.84 3.93 0.46
C GLN A 62 -12.54 5.28 0.33
N LEU A 63 -12.86 5.67 -0.91
CA LEU A 63 -13.82 6.72 -1.24
C LEU A 63 -15.11 6.05 -1.70
N SER A 64 -16.21 6.30 -0.98
CA SER A 64 -17.53 5.81 -1.38
C SER A 64 -18.63 6.77 -0.96
N GLY A 65 -19.49 7.15 -1.91
CA GLY A 65 -20.57 8.10 -1.64
C GLY A 65 -20.08 9.44 -1.10
N GLY A 66 -18.84 9.85 -1.43
CA GLY A 66 -18.20 11.07 -0.93
C GLY A 66 -17.51 10.92 0.43
N GLN A 67 -17.61 9.76 1.09
CA GLN A 67 -16.98 9.49 2.39
C GLN A 67 -15.62 8.80 2.23
N LEU A 68 -14.66 9.19 3.07
CA LEU A 68 -13.33 8.62 3.18
C LEU A 68 -13.27 7.66 4.36
N LEU A 69 -12.73 6.46 4.13
CA LEU A 69 -12.46 5.49 5.18
C LEU A 69 -11.08 4.87 4.97
N ALA A 70 -10.16 5.10 5.92
CA ALA A 70 -8.89 4.36 5.94
C ALA A 70 -9.19 2.89 6.25
N ILE A 71 -8.81 1.98 5.35
CA ILE A 71 -9.15 0.55 5.45
C ILE A 71 -8.00 -0.32 5.93
N ASP A 72 -6.77 -0.01 5.51
CA ASP A 72 -5.56 -0.73 5.91
C ASP A 72 -4.30 0.11 5.65
N THR A 73 -3.21 -0.22 6.34
CA THR A 73 -1.88 0.35 6.12
C THR A 73 -0.87 -0.77 6.01
N THR A 74 -0.27 -0.93 4.82
CA THR A 74 0.75 -1.94 4.56
C THR A 74 2.14 -1.32 4.73
N ARG A 75 2.99 -1.96 5.55
CA ARG A 75 4.39 -1.53 5.76
C ARG A 75 5.33 -2.31 4.85
N MET A 76 6.28 -1.61 4.27
CA MET A 76 7.27 -2.11 3.33
C MET A 76 8.67 -1.60 3.70
N LEU A 77 9.69 -2.33 3.25
CA LEU A 77 11.08 -2.09 3.58
C LEU A 77 11.95 -2.18 2.33
N ASP A 78 12.81 -1.18 2.16
CA ASP A 78 13.93 -1.20 1.23
C ASP A 78 15.24 -1.25 2.02
N LEU A 79 16.18 -2.09 1.61
CA LEU A 79 17.52 -2.18 2.18
C LEU A 79 18.55 -2.01 1.08
N LEU A 80 19.53 -1.15 1.33
CA LEU A 80 20.73 -0.98 0.55
C LEU A 80 21.93 -1.31 1.42
N VAL A 81 22.52 -2.48 1.17
CA VAL A 81 23.68 -2.99 1.91
C VAL A 81 24.83 -3.12 0.91
N CYS A 82 26.07 -3.27 1.40
CA CYS A 82 27.18 -3.57 0.53
C CYS A 82 26.87 -4.85 -0.28
N GLY A 83 26.94 -4.74 -1.61
CA GLY A 83 26.89 -5.89 -2.51
C GLY A 83 25.49 -6.45 -2.78
N TRP A 84 24.46 -5.99 -2.06
CA TRP A 84 23.09 -6.40 -2.31
C TRP A 84 22.06 -5.35 -1.88
N ARG A 85 20.87 -5.45 -2.48
CA ARG A 85 19.70 -4.66 -2.11
C ARG A 85 18.46 -5.52 -1.99
N LEU A 86 17.54 -5.06 -1.18
CA LEU A 86 16.18 -5.58 -1.09
C LEU A 86 15.22 -4.43 -1.36
N GLY A 87 14.24 -4.66 -2.22
CA GLY A 87 13.17 -3.70 -2.48
C GLY A 87 11.81 -4.34 -2.26
N GLN A 88 10.89 -3.62 -1.63
CA GLN A 88 9.49 -4.04 -1.50
C GLN A 88 8.58 -3.03 -2.21
N HIS A 89 7.82 -3.51 -3.19
CA HIS A 89 6.94 -2.67 -4.01
C HIS A 89 5.51 -3.19 -4.01
N LEU A 90 4.57 -2.29 -3.76
CA LEU A 90 3.14 -2.60 -3.75
C LEU A 90 2.54 -2.33 -5.13
N THR A 91 1.69 -3.26 -5.56
CA THR A 91 0.80 -3.11 -6.70
C THR A 91 -0.62 -3.40 -6.27
N ILE A 92 -1.58 -2.74 -6.91
CA ILE A 92 -3.00 -2.93 -6.69
C ILE A 92 -3.67 -3.23 -8.03
N SER A 93 -4.62 -4.16 -8.03
CA SER A 93 -5.32 -4.57 -9.26
C SER A 93 -6.78 -4.86 -8.96
N PRO A 94 -7.73 -4.14 -9.58
CA PRO A 94 -9.15 -4.47 -9.50
C PRO A 94 -9.47 -5.72 -10.33
N ASP A 95 -10.35 -6.57 -9.81
CA ASP A 95 -10.94 -7.65 -10.58
C ASP A 95 -12.19 -7.14 -11.31
N THR A 96 -11.97 -6.67 -12.54
CA THR A 96 -13.05 -6.15 -13.39
C THR A 96 -13.83 -7.24 -14.10
N THR A 97 -13.54 -8.53 -13.85
CA THR A 97 -14.26 -9.65 -14.47
C THR A 97 -15.60 -9.93 -13.78
N VAL A 98 -15.81 -9.37 -12.59
CA VAL A 98 -17.06 -9.45 -11.83
C VAL A 98 -17.81 -8.12 -11.85
N SER A 99 -19.10 -8.15 -11.51
CA SER A 99 -19.91 -6.94 -11.38
C SER A 99 -19.39 -6.04 -10.23
N PRO A 100 -19.41 -4.71 -10.39
CA PRO A 100 -19.07 -3.79 -9.30
C PRO A 100 -19.94 -4.00 -8.05
N PRO A 101 -19.43 -3.73 -6.84
CA PRO A 101 -18.08 -3.20 -6.56
C PRO A 101 -16.98 -4.25 -6.77
N TRP A 102 -15.93 -3.88 -7.51
CA TRP A 102 -14.84 -4.78 -7.86
C TRP A 102 -13.96 -5.10 -6.65
N PRO A 103 -13.69 -6.38 -6.36
CA PRO A 103 -12.64 -6.76 -5.43
C PRO A 103 -11.27 -6.26 -5.90
N LEU A 104 -10.37 -6.00 -4.96
CA LEU A 104 -9.02 -5.51 -5.24
C LEU A 104 -8.01 -6.48 -4.70
N THR A 105 -7.06 -6.92 -5.54
CA THR A 105 -5.88 -7.62 -5.05
C THR A 105 -4.76 -6.62 -4.86
N VAL A 106 -4.22 -6.57 -3.64
CA VAL A 106 -3.04 -5.79 -3.30
C VAL A 106 -1.90 -6.77 -3.08
N ARG A 107 -0.78 -6.52 -3.76
CA ARG A 107 0.39 -7.40 -3.74
C ARG A 107 1.63 -6.59 -3.42
N VAL A 108 2.39 -7.04 -2.43
CA VAL A 108 3.77 -6.60 -2.20
C VAL A 108 4.70 -7.63 -2.84
N THR A 109 5.58 -7.16 -3.72
CA THR A 109 6.67 -7.96 -4.29
C THR A 109 7.97 -7.55 -3.61
N GLU A 110 8.64 -8.51 -2.98
CA GLU A 110 9.99 -8.38 -2.45
C GLU A 110 10.98 -8.92 -3.49
N THR A 111 12.00 -8.13 -3.81
CA THR A 111 13.10 -8.54 -4.69
C THR A 111 14.43 -8.33 -3.99
N VAL A 112 15.22 -9.40 -3.90
CA VAL A 112 16.61 -9.38 -3.42
C VAL A 112 17.55 -9.49 -4.62
N MET A 113 18.42 -8.51 -4.78
CA MET A 113 19.43 -8.45 -5.84
C MET A 113 20.83 -8.40 -5.24
N VAL A 114 21.74 -9.25 -5.73
CA VAL A 114 23.17 -9.24 -5.39
C VAL A 114 23.94 -8.72 -6.61
N TYR A 115 24.86 -7.78 -6.41
CA TYR A 115 25.53 -7.05 -7.50
C TYR A 115 27.00 -6.70 -7.24
N GLY A 116 27.61 -7.15 -6.14
CA GLY A 116 29.01 -6.87 -5.86
C GLY A 116 29.62 -7.82 -4.83
N ASP A 117 30.95 -7.86 -4.80
CA ASP A 117 31.70 -8.53 -3.75
C ASP A 117 31.94 -7.54 -2.61
N CYS A 118 31.62 -7.97 -1.38
CA CYS A 118 31.82 -7.19 -0.16
C CYS A 118 32.71 -7.93 0.83
N GLY A 119 33.69 -8.67 0.32
CA GLY A 119 34.57 -9.48 1.13
C GLY A 119 33.80 -10.62 1.80
N ASP A 120 34.04 -10.83 3.08
CA ASP A 120 33.49 -11.96 3.82
C ASP A 120 32.08 -11.69 4.40
N ASP A 121 31.49 -10.52 4.14
CA ASP A 121 30.15 -10.19 4.63
C ASP A 121 29.09 -11.14 4.03
N PRO A 122 28.20 -11.72 4.85
CA PRO A 122 27.22 -12.67 4.36
C PRO A 122 26.23 -11.99 3.42
N GLN A 123 26.09 -12.55 2.22
CA GLN A 123 25.13 -12.10 1.21
C GLN A 123 23.93 -13.06 1.15
N PRO A 124 22.69 -12.53 1.04
CA PRO A 124 21.53 -13.36 0.84
C PRO A 124 21.54 -13.98 -0.57
N MET A 125 20.79 -15.07 -0.75
CA MET A 125 20.49 -15.55 -2.10
C MET A 125 19.55 -14.57 -2.81
N PRO A 126 19.78 -14.25 -4.10
CA PRO A 126 18.81 -13.55 -4.91
C PRO A 126 17.46 -14.28 -4.92
N ALA A 127 16.38 -13.54 -4.72
CA ALA A 127 15.04 -14.11 -4.60
C ALA A 127 13.98 -13.08 -4.94
N ASP A 128 12.86 -13.56 -5.49
CA ASP A 128 11.62 -12.82 -5.62
C ASP A 128 10.54 -13.51 -4.78
N ARG A 129 9.84 -12.74 -3.95
CA ARG A 129 8.73 -13.22 -3.12
C ARG A 129 7.54 -12.30 -3.29
N SER A 130 6.34 -12.82 -3.14
CA SER A 130 5.15 -11.97 -3.16
C SER A 130 4.16 -12.33 -2.07
N TYR A 131 3.55 -11.29 -1.52
CA TYR A 131 2.55 -11.33 -0.47
C TYR A 131 1.32 -10.65 -1.02
N ALA A 132 0.16 -11.29 -0.95
CA ALA A 132 -1.05 -10.74 -1.54
C ALA A 132 -2.25 -10.94 -0.64
N VAL A 133 -3.08 -9.89 -0.61
CA VAL A 133 -4.39 -9.91 0.04
C VAL A 133 -5.44 -9.42 -0.96
N THR A 134 -6.66 -9.90 -0.81
CA THR A 134 -7.80 -9.40 -1.59
C THR A 134 -8.75 -8.66 -0.67
N TYR A 135 -9.11 -7.44 -1.04
CA TYR A 135 -10.16 -6.64 -0.42
C TYR A 135 -11.45 -6.75 -1.20
N ALA A 136 -12.58 -6.83 -0.51
CA ALA A 136 -13.88 -6.65 -1.14
C ALA A 136 -14.81 -5.84 -0.23
N ARG A 137 -15.78 -5.16 -0.84
CA ARG A 137 -16.79 -4.40 -0.10
C ARG A 137 -17.66 -5.36 0.73
N ASN A 138 -17.79 -5.08 2.01
CA ASN A 138 -18.75 -5.77 2.86
C ASN A 138 -20.15 -5.20 2.59
N PRO A 139 -21.15 -6.02 2.20
CA PRO A 139 -22.48 -5.53 1.85
C PRO A 139 -23.28 -4.99 3.04
N ALA A 140 -22.99 -5.43 4.27
CA ALA A 140 -23.67 -4.96 5.47
C ALA A 140 -23.13 -3.61 5.96
N THR A 141 -21.84 -3.34 5.77
CA THR A 141 -21.18 -2.14 6.32
C THR A 141 -20.69 -1.15 5.26
N GLY A 142 -20.70 -1.50 3.98
CA GLY A 142 -20.12 -0.70 2.89
C GLY A 142 -18.59 -0.58 2.89
N ALA A 143 -17.93 -0.87 4.01
CA ALA A 143 -16.47 -0.86 4.14
C ALA A 143 -15.80 -2.04 3.40
N CYS A 144 -14.69 -1.75 2.70
CA CYS A 144 -13.78 -2.76 2.18
C CYS A 144 -13.03 -3.45 3.31
N ARG A 145 -12.90 -4.78 3.20
CA ARG A 145 -12.15 -5.61 4.16
C ARG A 145 -11.39 -6.69 3.43
N ILE A 146 -10.32 -7.19 4.04
CA ILE A 146 -9.62 -8.37 3.56
C ILE A 146 -10.59 -9.56 3.58
N THR A 147 -10.74 -10.21 2.44
CA THR A 147 -11.54 -11.43 2.26
C THR A 147 -10.68 -12.65 1.92
N LYS A 148 -9.43 -12.44 1.50
CA LYS A 148 -8.46 -13.50 1.20
C LYS A 148 -7.05 -13.06 1.55
N GLY A 149 -6.26 -13.96 2.14
CA GLY A 149 -4.89 -13.69 2.57
C GLY A 149 -4.82 -12.89 3.87
N ASN A 150 -3.60 -12.56 4.28
CA ASN A 150 -3.28 -11.62 5.35
C ASN A 150 -1.84 -11.11 5.18
N TRP A 151 -1.46 -10.09 5.94
CA TRP A 151 -0.11 -9.52 5.91
C TRP A 151 0.87 -10.18 6.86
N SER A 152 0.47 -11.17 7.66
CA SER A 152 1.31 -11.70 8.75
C SER A 152 2.66 -12.25 8.28
N ALA A 153 2.73 -12.83 7.08
CA ALA A 153 4.00 -13.30 6.52
C ALA A 153 4.92 -12.15 6.07
N LEU A 154 4.35 -11.06 5.55
CA LEU A 154 5.10 -9.84 5.23
C LEU A 154 5.57 -9.15 6.52
N ASP A 155 4.66 -9.01 7.49
CA ASP A 155 4.93 -8.37 8.77
C ASP A 155 6.03 -9.10 9.54
N ALA A 156 5.99 -10.43 9.59
CA ALA A 156 7.03 -11.23 10.26
C ALA A 156 8.42 -10.98 9.65
N VAL A 157 8.50 -10.96 8.32
CA VAL A 157 9.75 -10.71 7.59
C VAL A 157 10.25 -9.28 7.82
N ASN A 158 9.35 -8.31 7.89
CA ASN A 158 9.72 -6.92 8.13
C ASN A 158 10.18 -6.71 9.57
N VAL A 159 9.50 -7.29 10.58
CA VAL A 159 9.87 -7.19 12.00
C VAL A 159 11.27 -7.72 12.29
N GLU A 160 11.70 -8.80 11.63
CA GLU A 160 13.06 -9.34 11.78
C GLU A 160 14.16 -8.40 11.25
N ARG A 161 13.78 -7.41 10.43
CA ARG A 161 14.69 -6.51 9.72
C ARG A 161 14.58 -5.05 10.19
N TYR A 162 13.67 -4.78 11.13
CA TYR A 162 13.55 -3.51 11.87
C TYR A 162 14.53 -3.45 13.05
#